data_AF-A0A524Q379-F1
#
_entry.id   AF-A0A524Q379-F1
#
_cell.length_a   1.000
_cell.length_b   1.000
_cell.length_c   1.000
_cell.angle_alpha   90.00
_cell.angle_beta   90.00
_cell.angle_gamma   90.00
#
_symmetry.space_group_name_H-M   'P 1'
#
loop_
_entity.id
_entity.type
_entity.pdbx_description
1 polymer ?
#
loop_
_entity_poly.entity_id
_entity_poly.type
_entity_poly.pdbx_seq_one_letter_code
_entity_poly.pdbx_strand_id
1 'polypeptide(L)'
;MNPLSFFSSLFTLQKGDFFETHFSVELLKSERIRCLMLIGIFAATSAWFFVLYLFIPGIMPENAFRPYYGVPITLWVCVILIASALYELLFYILIGILIKNNLRLPTPPRLANAFIETSIPTILIFFAAHTLYSHEALLLPTSYLYFVFIALSALRLSFLISLYTGLIASVEYIMLALYLIPAQVEAVHDGVLFAPGIHLAKGLLLLLSGIITGFAAHQIRLRVGRSIKATEDRNRIVGIFGQHVSPEVVNRLLNQKEDLAGEIRFVCMMFLDIRNFTRFTAGKNPQEVIHYLNYLFGFM
;
A
#
# COMPACT_ATOMS: atom_id res chain seq x y z
N MET A 1 -32.14 14.57 -7.50
CA MET A 1 -30.78 14.55 -6.92
C MET A 1 -29.79 14.61 -8.07
N ASN A 2 -28.89 15.58 -8.09
CA ASN A 2 -27.96 15.80 -9.20
C ASN A 2 -26.84 14.73 -9.11
N PRO A 3 -26.59 13.89 -10.14
CA PRO A 3 -25.61 12.79 -10.05
C PRO A 3 -24.22 13.29 -9.65
N LEU A 4 -23.83 14.49 -10.09
CA LEU A 4 -22.55 15.13 -9.75
C LEU A 4 -22.39 15.43 -8.24
N SER A 5 -23.46 15.78 -7.53
CA SER A 5 -23.38 16.07 -6.09
C SER A 5 -23.23 14.79 -5.26
N PHE A 6 -23.85 13.69 -5.69
CA PHE A 6 -23.70 12.36 -5.07
C PHE A 6 -22.27 11.85 -5.24
N PHE A 7 -21.71 11.95 -6.46
CA PHE A 7 -20.31 11.59 -6.69
C PHE A 7 -19.37 12.42 -5.84
N SER A 8 -19.54 13.75 -5.73
CA SER A 8 -18.67 14.56 -4.86
C SER A 8 -18.73 14.11 -3.39
N SER A 9 -19.93 13.76 -2.89
CA SER A 9 -20.13 13.33 -1.50
C SER A 9 -19.46 11.98 -1.17
N LEU A 10 -19.26 11.13 -2.18
CA LEU A 10 -18.59 9.84 -2.02
C LEU A 10 -17.08 10.02 -1.79
N PHE A 11 -16.48 11.02 -2.45
CA PHE A 11 -15.04 11.32 -2.43
C PHE A 11 -14.65 12.34 -1.35
N THR A 12 -15.61 13.06 -0.75
CA THR A 12 -15.35 13.96 0.37
C THR A 12 -15.04 13.20 1.65
N LEU A 13 -14.00 13.64 2.35
CA LEU A 13 -13.65 13.18 3.68
C LEU A 13 -14.79 13.57 4.64
N GLN A 14 -15.58 12.57 5.06
CA GLN A 14 -16.45 12.73 6.23
C GLN A 14 -15.54 12.94 7.44
N LYS A 15 -15.89 13.85 8.36
CA LYS A 15 -15.16 14.07 9.63
C LYS A 15 -15.21 12.78 10.49
N GLY A 16 -14.42 11.78 10.14
CA GLY A 16 -14.06 10.67 11.00
C GLY A 16 -12.87 11.07 11.88
N ASP A 17 -12.42 10.14 12.73
CA ASP A 17 -11.23 10.33 13.55
C ASP A 17 -10.07 10.89 12.71
N PHE A 18 -9.37 11.89 13.27
CA PHE A 18 -8.20 12.54 12.67
C PHE A 18 -7.23 11.52 12.04
N PHE A 19 -7.05 10.38 12.73
CA PHE A 19 -6.29 9.24 12.25
C PHE A 19 -6.73 8.69 10.89
N GLU A 20 -8.01 8.37 10.70
CA GLU A 20 -8.51 7.77 9.44
C GLU A 20 -8.39 8.75 8.27
N THR A 21 -8.53 10.06 8.55
CA THR A 21 -8.35 11.11 7.55
C THR A 21 -6.90 11.17 7.06
N HIS A 22 -5.94 11.28 7.97
CA HIS A 22 -4.52 11.30 7.63
C HIS A 22 -4.05 9.98 7.01
N PHE A 23 -4.52 8.85 7.52
CA PHE A 23 -4.17 7.53 7.02
C PHE A 23 -4.69 7.29 5.59
N SER A 24 -5.87 7.81 5.25
CA SER A 24 -6.43 7.67 3.89
C SER A 24 -5.60 8.39 2.82
N VAL A 25 -5.04 9.56 3.13
CA VAL A 25 -4.17 10.31 2.23
C VAL A 25 -2.81 9.61 2.07
N GLU A 26 -2.25 9.12 3.18
CA GLU A 26 -1.01 8.32 3.13
C GLU A 26 -1.19 7.03 2.32
N LEU A 27 -2.38 6.42 2.37
CA LEU A 27 -2.68 5.25 1.54
C LEU A 27 -2.69 5.58 0.03
N LEU A 28 -3.18 6.76 -0.35
CA LEU A 28 -3.11 7.20 -1.75
C LEU A 28 -1.68 7.45 -2.21
N LYS A 29 -0.81 7.96 -1.34
CA LYS A 29 0.63 8.10 -1.65
C LYS A 29 1.27 6.72 -1.89
N SER A 30 0.96 5.74 -1.04
CA SER A 30 1.40 4.34 -1.22
C SER A 30 0.92 3.77 -2.57
N GLU A 31 -0.35 3.96 -2.92
CA GLU A 31 -0.91 3.55 -4.23
C GLU A 31 -0.19 4.24 -5.40
N ARG A 32 0.15 5.54 -5.27
CA ARG A 32 0.89 6.28 -6.30
C ARG A 32 2.30 5.74 -6.53
N ILE A 33 3.00 5.36 -5.46
CA ILE A 33 4.33 4.73 -5.56
C ILE A 33 4.22 3.36 -6.24
N ARG A 34 3.19 2.58 -5.92
CA ARG A 34 2.93 1.28 -6.53
C ARG A 34 2.69 1.39 -8.04
N CYS A 35 1.90 2.36 -8.50
CA CYS A 35 1.72 2.64 -9.93
C CYS A 35 3.04 2.99 -10.60
N LEU A 36 3.88 3.81 -9.96
CA LEU A 36 5.21 4.14 -10.49
C LEU A 36 6.10 2.90 -10.63
N MET A 37 6.08 2.00 -9.64
CA MET A 37 6.80 0.72 -9.70
C MET A 37 6.30 -0.13 -10.87
N LEU A 38 4.98 -0.25 -11.07
CA LEU A 38 4.39 -1.01 -12.16
C LEU A 38 4.74 -0.43 -13.53
N ILE A 39 4.66 0.89 -13.71
CA ILE A 39 5.09 1.58 -14.94
C ILE A 39 6.55 1.22 -15.25
N GLY A 40 7.44 1.31 -14.25
CA GLY A 40 8.85 0.96 -14.39
C GLY A 40 9.06 -0.51 -14.78
N ILE A 41 8.36 -1.44 -14.13
CA ILE A 41 8.43 -2.87 -14.41
C ILE A 41 7.93 -3.17 -15.83
N PHE A 42 6.79 -2.63 -16.24
CA PHE A 42 6.24 -2.85 -17.59
C PHE A 42 7.13 -2.25 -18.68
N ALA A 43 7.63 -1.02 -18.49
CA ALA A 43 8.54 -0.38 -19.43
C ALA A 43 9.86 -1.16 -19.58
N ALA A 44 10.45 -1.59 -18.46
CA ALA A 44 11.68 -2.38 -18.47
C ALA A 44 11.47 -3.76 -19.12
N THR A 45 10.37 -4.44 -18.79
CA THR A 45 10.04 -5.75 -19.38
C THR A 45 9.75 -5.62 -20.88
N SER A 46 9.05 -4.57 -21.31
CA SER A 46 8.81 -4.31 -22.73
C SER A 46 10.13 -4.00 -23.47
N ALA A 47 11.02 -3.20 -22.88
CA ALA A 47 12.32 -2.91 -23.48
C ALA A 47 13.16 -4.18 -23.59
N TRP A 48 13.12 -5.06 -22.59
CA TRP A 48 13.79 -6.36 -22.62
C TRP A 48 13.31 -7.23 -23.80
N PHE A 49 12.00 -7.40 -23.98
CA PHE A 49 11.47 -8.16 -25.11
C PHE A 49 11.81 -7.52 -26.47
N PHE A 50 11.80 -6.19 -26.55
CA PHE A 50 12.16 -5.47 -27.77
C PHE A 50 13.64 -5.62 -28.13
N VAL A 51 14.53 -5.54 -27.14
CA VAL A 51 15.98 -5.77 -27.33
C VAL A 51 16.26 -7.21 -27.75
N LEU A 52 15.61 -8.20 -27.12
CA LEU A 52 15.74 -9.60 -27.51
C LEU A 52 15.30 -9.82 -28.96
N TYR A 53 14.19 -9.20 -29.37
CA TYR A 53 13.69 -9.28 -30.74
C TYR A 53 14.69 -8.71 -31.77
N LEU A 54 15.32 -7.57 -31.48
CA LEU A 54 16.23 -6.89 -32.41
C LEU A 54 17.63 -7.51 -32.48
N PHE A 55 18.21 -7.87 -31.33
CA PHE A 55 19.64 -8.17 -31.24
C PHE A 55 19.94 -9.66 -31.10
N ILE A 56 19.03 -10.45 -30.53
CA ILE A 56 19.29 -11.86 -30.23
C ILE A 56 18.06 -12.73 -30.50
N PRO A 57 17.58 -12.79 -31.76
CA PRO A 57 16.38 -13.55 -32.08
C PRO A 57 16.54 -15.05 -31.78
N GLY A 58 17.76 -15.60 -31.84
CA GLY A 58 18.03 -17.01 -31.55
C GLY A 58 17.83 -17.45 -30.10
N ILE A 59 17.59 -16.54 -29.14
CA ILE A 59 17.25 -16.90 -27.75
C ILE A 59 15.82 -17.43 -27.63
N MET A 60 14.91 -16.94 -28.48
CA MET A 60 13.51 -17.34 -28.44
C MET A 60 13.25 -18.46 -29.46
N PRO A 61 12.36 -19.42 -29.15
CA PRO A 61 12.00 -20.46 -30.11
C PRO A 61 11.39 -19.84 -31.38
N GLU A 62 11.57 -20.47 -32.54
CA GLU A 62 11.09 -19.94 -33.84
C GLU A 62 9.58 -19.63 -33.83
N ASN A 63 8.81 -20.39 -33.06
CA ASN A 63 7.37 -20.18 -32.86
C ASN A 63 7.03 -18.81 -32.24
N ALA A 64 7.95 -18.21 -31.48
CA ALA A 64 7.79 -16.87 -30.89
C ALA A 64 7.90 -15.73 -31.92
N PHE A 65 8.35 -16.02 -33.14
CA PHE A 65 8.41 -15.05 -34.24
C PHE A 65 7.30 -15.24 -35.26
N ARG A 66 6.41 -16.23 -35.08
CA ARG A 66 5.27 -16.43 -35.98
C ARG A 66 4.37 -15.19 -35.96
N PRO A 67 4.06 -14.62 -37.14
CA PRO A 67 3.25 -13.43 -37.22
C PRO A 67 1.80 -13.76 -36.82
N TYR A 68 1.28 -13.02 -35.84
CA TYR A 68 -0.12 -13.00 -35.46
C TYR A 68 -0.71 -11.66 -35.90
N TYR A 69 -1.69 -11.67 -36.80
CA TYR A 69 -2.17 -10.46 -37.50
C TYR A 69 -1.04 -9.65 -38.18
N GLY A 70 -0.04 -10.33 -38.74
CA GLY A 70 1.09 -9.70 -39.45
C GLY A 70 2.20 -9.14 -38.55
N VAL A 71 2.06 -9.24 -37.22
CA VAL A 71 3.08 -8.78 -36.26
C VAL A 71 3.58 -9.98 -35.42
N PRO A 72 4.90 -10.16 -35.23
CA PRO A 72 5.46 -11.19 -34.34
C PRO A 72 4.90 -11.10 -32.91
N ILE A 73 4.64 -12.25 -32.27
CA ILE A 73 4.05 -12.24 -30.92
C ILE A 73 4.93 -11.58 -29.86
N THR A 74 6.25 -11.67 -29.99
CA THR A 74 7.21 -10.94 -29.14
C THR A 74 6.94 -9.42 -29.14
N LEU A 75 6.51 -8.85 -30.28
CA LEU A 75 6.11 -7.45 -30.37
C LEU A 75 4.70 -7.22 -29.81
N TRP A 76 3.77 -8.17 -29.94
CA TRP A 76 2.46 -8.09 -29.26
C TRP A 76 2.59 -8.03 -27.74
N VAL A 77 3.52 -8.80 -27.16
CA VAL A 77 3.85 -8.71 -25.72
C VAL A 77 4.31 -7.30 -25.36
N CYS A 78 5.15 -6.67 -26.19
CA CYS A 78 5.56 -5.28 -26.00
C CYS A 78 4.37 -4.32 -26.05
N VAL A 79 3.47 -4.49 -27.03
CA VAL A 79 2.26 -3.66 -27.16
C VAL A 79 1.36 -3.78 -25.92
N ILE A 80 1.13 -5.00 -25.41
CA ILE A 80 0.33 -5.22 -24.21
C ILE A 80 0.99 -4.57 -22.99
N LEU A 81 2.31 -4.73 -22.81
CA LEU A 81 3.03 -4.13 -21.68
C LEU A 81 3.05 -2.60 -21.74
N ILE A 82 3.21 -2.01 -22.93
CA ILE A 82 3.13 -0.56 -23.11
C ILE A 82 1.72 -0.05 -22.84
N ALA A 83 0.68 -0.74 -23.33
CA ALA A 83 -0.70 -0.40 -23.04
C ALA A 83 -1.00 -0.45 -21.52
N SER A 84 -0.50 -1.47 -20.82
CA SER A 84 -0.59 -1.58 -19.36
C SER A 84 0.17 -0.44 -18.66
N ALA A 85 1.36 -0.08 -19.13
CA ALA A 85 2.10 1.07 -18.60
C ALA A 85 1.36 2.41 -18.79
N LEU A 86 0.71 2.60 -19.94
CA LEU A 86 -0.13 3.78 -20.20
C LEU A 86 -1.35 3.82 -19.29
N TYR A 87 -2.01 2.67 -19.06
CA TYR A 87 -3.11 2.57 -18.10
C TYR A 87 -2.66 2.95 -16.69
N GLU A 88 -1.53 2.41 -16.22
CA GLU A 88 -0.96 2.75 -14.90
C GLU A 88 -0.56 4.24 -14.81
N LEU A 89 -0.08 4.84 -15.90
CA LEU A 89 0.22 6.27 -15.95
C LEU A 89 -1.06 7.12 -15.79
N LEU A 90 -2.15 6.74 -16.44
CA LEU A 90 -3.44 7.42 -16.28
C LEU A 90 -3.94 7.30 -14.83
N PHE A 91 -3.82 6.12 -14.23
CA PHE A 91 -4.22 5.90 -12.83
C PHE A 91 -3.30 6.66 -11.85
N TYR A 92 -1.99 6.73 -12.13
CA TYR A 92 -1.02 7.54 -11.38
C TYR A 92 -1.40 9.04 -11.40
N ILE A 93 -1.79 9.56 -12.56
CA ILE A 93 -2.24 10.95 -12.72
C ILE A 93 -3.53 11.18 -11.93
N LEU A 94 -4.51 10.26 -12.04
CA LEU A 94 -5.77 10.32 -11.30
C LEU A 94 -5.53 10.39 -9.79
N ILE A 95 -4.68 9.51 -9.24
CA ILE A 95 -4.32 9.53 -7.82
C ILE A 95 -3.64 10.86 -7.45
N GLY A 96 -2.75 11.38 -8.30
CA GLY A 96 -2.10 12.68 -8.09
C GLY A 96 -3.11 13.84 -7.95
N ILE A 97 -4.15 13.84 -8.78
CA ILE A 97 -5.25 14.83 -8.72
C ILE A 97 -6.04 14.68 -7.41
N LEU A 98 -6.35 13.45 -7.00
CA LEU A 98 -7.07 13.18 -5.75
C LEU A 98 -6.28 13.63 -4.52
N ILE A 99 -4.97 13.37 -4.49
CA ILE A 99 -4.07 13.83 -3.40
C ILE A 99 -4.05 15.35 -3.33
N LYS A 100 -3.91 16.04 -4.48
CA LYS A 100 -3.89 17.52 -4.54
C LYS A 100 -5.19 18.13 -4.00
N ASN A 101 -6.32 17.46 -4.22
CA ASN A 101 -7.64 17.93 -3.83
C ASN A 101 -8.09 17.41 -2.44
N ASN A 102 -7.24 16.71 -1.69
CA ASN A 102 -7.57 16.07 -0.40
C ASN A 102 -8.84 15.19 -0.48
N LEU A 103 -9.00 14.44 -1.57
CA LEU A 103 -10.11 13.53 -1.79
C LEU A 103 -9.72 12.09 -1.47
N ARG A 104 -10.69 11.28 -1.04
CA ARG A 104 -10.49 9.83 -0.86
C ARG A 104 -10.91 9.06 -2.12
N LEU A 105 -10.21 7.97 -2.41
CA LEU A 105 -10.62 7.03 -3.47
C LEU A 105 -11.62 6.02 -2.88
N PRO A 106 -12.88 5.95 -3.36
CA PRO A 106 -13.87 5.01 -2.87
C PRO A 106 -13.49 3.56 -3.24
N THR A 107 -14.11 2.59 -2.57
CA THR A 107 -13.79 1.16 -2.73
C THR A 107 -14.02 0.60 -4.14
N PRO A 108 -15.10 0.94 -4.88
CA PRO A 108 -15.37 0.30 -6.17
C PRO A 108 -14.29 0.53 -7.24
N PRO A 109 -13.78 1.77 -7.48
CA PRO A 109 -12.65 1.98 -8.39
C PRO A 109 -11.38 1.24 -7.99
N ARG A 110 -11.15 1.02 -6.68
CA ARG A 110 -9.99 0.24 -6.21
C ARG A 110 -10.11 -1.23 -6.57
N LEU A 111 -11.31 -1.80 -6.44
CA LEU A 111 -11.57 -3.19 -6.84
C LEU A 111 -11.48 -3.34 -8.36
N ALA A 112 -12.05 -2.40 -9.13
CA ALA A 112 -11.95 -2.41 -10.58
C ALA A 112 -10.49 -2.35 -11.05
N ASN A 113 -9.68 -1.47 -10.45
CA ASN A 113 -8.26 -1.38 -10.75
C ASN A 113 -7.51 -2.67 -10.37
N ALA A 114 -7.83 -3.26 -9.21
CA ALA A 114 -7.27 -4.55 -8.78
C ALA A 114 -7.56 -5.68 -9.79
N PHE A 115 -8.78 -5.72 -10.32
CA PHE A 115 -9.18 -6.67 -11.34
C PHE A 115 -8.36 -6.48 -12.61
N ILE A 116 -8.32 -5.27 -13.16
CA ILE A 116 -7.58 -4.96 -14.40
C ILE A 116 -6.10 -5.35 -14.28
N GLU A 117 -5.45 -5.00 -13.18
CA GLU A 117 -4.05 -5.36 -12.92
C GLU A 117 -3.84 -6.87 -12.85
N THR A 118 -4.74 -7.58 -12.16
CA THR A 118 -4.64 -9.03 -11.96
C THR A 118 -4.91 -9.81 -13.24
N SER A 119 -5.68 -9.25 -14.18
CA SER A 119 -5.97 -9.87 -15.47
C SER A 119 -4.83 -9.73 -16.50
N ILE A 120 -3.81 -8.88 -16.26
CA ILE A 120 -2.70 -8.67 -17.20
C ILE A 120 -1.96 -9.99 -17.53
N PRO A 121 -1.55 -10.82 -16.54
CA PRO A 121 -0.97 -12.12 -16.81
C PRO A 121 -1.90 -13.05 -17.60
N THR A 122 -3.22 -13.00 -17.36
CA THR A 122 -4.21 -13.79 -18.11
C THR A 122 -4.20 -13.42 -19.58
N ILE A 123 -4.23 -12.12 -19.89
CA ILE A 123 -4.19 -11.61 -21.27
C ILE A 123 -2.89 -12.04 -21.94
N LEU A 124 -1.75 -11.86 -21.27
CA LEU A 124 -0.44 -12.25 -21.81
C LEU A 124 -0.36 -13.76 -22.12
N ILE A 125 -0.85 -14.62 -21.22
CA ILE A 125 -0.88 -16.08 -21.44
C ILE A 125 -1.87 -16.43 -22.56
N PHE A 126 -3.03 -15.79 -22.61
CA PHE A 126 -4.04 -16.03 -23.64
C PHE A 126 -3.48 -15.72 -25.04
N PHE A 127 -2.83 -14.57 -25.22
CA PHE A 127 -2.15 -14.24 -26.48
C PHE A 127 -1.05 -15.24 -26.80
N ALA A 128 -0.22 -15.61 -25.81
CA ALA A 128 0.84 -16.60 -26.01
C ALA A 128 0.31 -17.96 -26.46
N ALA A 129 -0.83 -18.40 -25.93
CA ALA A 129 -1.47 -19.67 -26.26
C ALA A 129 -2.02 -19.75 -27.69
N HIS A 130 -2.21 -18.63 -28.39
CA HIS A 130 -2.67 -18.64 -29.79
C HIS A 130 -1.55 -18.96 -30.79
N THR A 131 -0.27 -18.87 -30.37
CA THR A 131 0.88 -19.08 -31.26
C THR A 131 1.84 -20.16 -30.79
N LEU A 132 1.98 -20.34 -29.47
CA LEU A 132 2.65 -21.48 -28.85
C LEU A 132 1.66 -22.63 -28.68
N TYR A 133 2.12 -23.87 -28.52
CA TYR A 133 1.22 -24.98 -28.21
C TYR A 133 0.41 -24.64 -26.94
N SER A 134 -0.91 -24.86 -26.98
CA SER A 134 -1.86 -24.31 -25.99
C SER A 134 -1.54 -24.72 -24.54
N HIS A 135 -0.91 -25.87 -24.35
CA HIS A 135 -0.52 -26.40 -23.04
C HIS A 135 0.81 -25.81 -22.50
N GLU A 136 1.75 -25.45 -23.38
CA GLU A 136 3.03 -24.86 -22.99
C GLU A 136 2.87 -23.42 -22.47
N ALA A 137 1.85 -22.71 -22.97
CA ALA A 137 1.56 -21.34 -22.56
C ALA A 137 1.28 -21.21 -21.04
N LEU A 138 0.67 -22.22 -20.43
CA LEU A 138 0.37 -22.24 -18.99
C LEU A 138 1.62 -22.39 -18.11
N LEU A 139 2.72 -22.90 -18.68
CA LEU A 139 4.01 -23.08 -18.03
C LEU A 139 4.91 -21.84 -18.16
N LEU A 140 4.51 -20.86 -18.98
CA LEU A 140 5.31 -19.65 -19.18
C LEU A 140 5.55 -18.91 -17.85
N PRO A 141 6.73 -18.28 -17.70
CA PRO A 141 7.05 -17.46 -16.53
C PRO A 141 6.02 -16.35 -16.25
N THR A 142 5.26 -15.94 -17.27
CA THR A 142 4.12 -15.01 -17.17
C THR A 142 3.13 -15.38 -16.08
N SER A 143 2.92 -16.69 -15.84
CA SER A 143 2.03 -17.18 -14.78
C SER A 143 2.53 -16.88 -13.36
N TYR A 144 3.82 -16.61 -13.17
CA TYR A 144 4.34 -16.16 -11.87
C TYR A 144 4.06 -14.67 -11.60
N LEU A 145 3.68 -13.90 -12.62
CA LEU A 145 3.32 -12.48 -12.45
C LEU A 145 2.08 -12.30 -11.55
N TYR A 146 1.18 -13.29 -11.49
CA TYR A 146 0.06 -13.25 -10.53
C TYR A 146 0.56 -13.09 -9.08
N PHE A 147 1.65 -13.77 -8.69
CA PHE A 147 2.22 -13.62 -7.35
C PHE A 147 2.78 -12.21 -7.12
N VAL A 148 3.31 -11.56 -8.16
CA VAL A 148 3.80 -10.18 -8.07
C VAL A 148 2.64 -9.22 -7.81
N PHE A 149 1.53 -9.34 -8.55
CA PHE A 149 0.35 -8.49 -8.33
C PHE A 149 -0.30 -8.73 -6.96
N ILE A 150 -0.37 -9.99 -6.52
CA ILE A 150 -0.82 -10.35 -5.18
C ILE A 150 0.11 -9.71 -4.13
N ALA A 151 1.43 -9.84 -4.27
CA ALA A 151 2.37 -9.24 -3.31
C ALA A 151 2.25 -7.70 -3.26
N LEU A 152 2.12 -7.04 -4.42
CA LEU A 152 1.93 -5.60 -4.51
C LEU A 152 0.59 -5.13 -3.90
N SER A 153 -0.43 -6.00 -3.82
CA SER A 153 -1.68 -5.67 -3.13
C SER A 153 -1.50 -5.44 -1.63
N ALA A 154 -0.40 -5.94 -1.03
CA ALA A 154 -0.09 -5.71 0.39
C ALA A 154 0.04 -4.23 0.74
N LEU A 155 0.56 -3.43 -0.21
CA LEU A 155 0.77 -1.98 -0.04
C LEU A 155 -0.54 -1.20 0.14
N ARG A 156 -1.68 -1.83 -0.20
CA ARG A 156 -3.03 -1.29 -0.01
C ARG A 156 -3.54 -1.40 1.42
N LEU A 157 -2.77 -2.05 2.31
CA LEU A 157 -3.04 -2.23 3.75
C LEU A 157 -4.47 -2.69 4.04
N SER A 158 -5.01 -3.52 3.15
CA SER A 158 -6.39 -4.00 3.18
C SER A 158 -6.43 -5.51 2.94
N PHE A 159 -6.99 -6.22 3.91
CA PHE A 159 -7.20 -7.66 3.82
C PHE A 159 -8.12 -8.00 2.64
N LEU A 160 -9.26 -7.32 2.53
CA LEU A 160 -10.29 -7.61 1.51
C LEU A 160 -9.76 -7.43 0.09
N ILE A 161 -8.95 -6.40 -0.17
CA ILE A 161 -8.42 -6.16 -1.52
C ILE A 161 -7.39 -7.23 -1.89
N SER A 162 -6.56 -7.67 -0.94
CA SER A 162 -5.55 -8.70 -1.20
C SER A 162 -6.16 -10.10 -1.35
N LEU A 163 -7.21 -10.39 -0.58
CA LEU A 163 -8.01 -11.60 -0.76
C LEU A 163 -8.69 -11.60 -2.13
N TYR A 164 -9.27 -10.46 -2.52
CA TYR A 164 -9.92 -10.28 -3.80
C TYR A 164 -8.95 -10.48 -4.99
N THR A 165 -7.75 -9.90 -4.95
CA THR A 165 -6.73 -10.12 -5.99
C THR A 165 -6.30 -11.58 -6.07
N GLY A 166 -6.11 -12.26 -4.94
CA GLY A 166 -5.78 -13.70 -4.94
C GLY A 166 -6.90 -14.58 -5.48
N LEU A 167 -8.16 -14.24 -5.17
CA LEU A 167 -9.33 -14.95 -5.67
C LEU A 167 -9.49 -14.77 -7.18
N ILE A 168 -9.35 -13.54 -7.70
CA ILE A 168 -9.39 -13.28 -9.14
C ILE A 168 -8.27 -14.03 -9.85
N ALA A 169 -7.03 -13.92 -9.36
CA ALA A 169 -5.89 -14.62 -9.95
C ALA A 169 -6.11 -16.14 -10.02
N SER A 170 -6.67 -16.72 -8.96
CA SER A 170 -7.02 -18.14 -8.90
C SER A 170 -8.08 -18.51 -9.94
N VAL A 171 -9.19 -17.76 -9.98
CA VAL A 171 -10.32 -18.01 -10.88
C VAL A 171 -9.92 -17.81 -12.34
N GLU A 172 -9.27 -16.69 -12.67
CA GLU A 172 -8.80 -16.40 -14.04
C GLU A 172 -7.81 -17.45 -14.52
N TYR A 173 -6.86 -17.86 -13.68
CA TYR A 173 -5.90 -18.90 -14.05
C TYR A 173 -6.57 -20.26 -14.26
N ILE A 174 -7.46 -20.68 -13.36
CA ILE A 174 -8.19 -21.96 -13.49
C ILE A 174 -9.09 -21.94 -14.72
N MET A 175 -9.84 -20.87 -14.95
CA MET A 175 -10.68 -20.73 -16.14
C MET A 175 -9.85 -20.78 -17.43
N LEU A 176 -8.69 -20.10 -17.45
CA LEU A 176 -7.79 -20.14 -18.59
C LEU A 176 -7.21 -21.54 -18.81
N ALA A 177 -6.84 -22.25 -17.74
CA ALA A 177 -6.36 -23.62 -17.83
C ALA A 177 -7.47 -24.57 -18.36
N LEU A 178 -8.69 -24.47 -17.84
CA LEU A 178 -9.83 -25.26 -18.31
C LEU A 178 -10.24 -24.94 -19.75
N TYR A 179 -9.94 -23.73 -20.25
CA TYR A 179 -10.17 -23.38 -21.65
C TYR A 179 -9.10 -23.94 -22.58
N LEU A 180 -7.83 -23.93 -22.16
CA LEU A 180 -6.70 -24.33 -22.98
C LEU A 180 -6.41 -25.84 -22.97
N ILE A 181 -6.75 -26.56 -21.89
CA ILE A 181 -6.51 -28.01 -21.76
C ILE A 181 -7.37 -28.85 -22.73
N PRO A 182 -8.69 -28.61 -22.89
CA PRO A 182 -9.55 -29.41 -23.77
C PRO A 182 -9.26 -29.20 -25.26
N ALA A 183 -8.58 -28.12 -25.62
CA ALA A 183 -8.42 -27.73 -27.02
C ALA A 183 -7.57 -28.72 -27.86
N GLN A 184 -6.70 -29.54 -27.24
CA GLN A 184 -5.72 -30.37 -27.98
C GLN A 184 -5.40 -31.70 -27.25
N VAL A 185 -6.44 -32.47 -26.88
CA VAL A 185 -6.35 -33.72 -26.07
C VAL A 185 -5.65 -34.90 -26.78
N GLU A 186 -5.25 -34.79 -28.05
CA GLU A 186 -4.77 -35.96 -28.81
C GLU A 186 -3.27 -36.32 -28.67
N ALA A 187 -2.39 -35.51 -28.07
CA ALA A 187 -0.95 -35.72 -28.26
C ALA A 187 -0.05 -35.97 -27.03
N VAL A 188 -0.45 -35.67 -25.78
CA VAL A 188 0.49 -35.76 -24.64
C VAL A 188 -0.20 -36.28 -23.37
N HIS A 189 -0.28 -37.59 -23.21
CA HIS A 189 -0.89 -38.23 -22.04
C HIS A 189 0.06 -38.48 -20.85
N ASP A 190 1.38 -38.21 -20.96
CA ASP A 190 2.35 -38.73 -19.97
C ASP A 190 3.12 -37.67 -19.15
N GLY A 191 2.84 -36.37 -19.33
CA GLY A 191 3.54 -35.32 -18.60
C GLY A 191 2.81 -34.89 -17.32
N VAL A 192 3.40 -35.13 -16.15
CA VAL A 192 2.88 -34.70 -14.83
C VAL A 192 2.48 -33.22 -14.82
N LEU A 193 3.26 -32.36 -15.48
CA LEU A 193 3.04 -30.90 -15.58
C LEU A 193 1.76 -30.47 -16.31
N PHE A 194 1.14 -31.36 -17.09
CA PHE A 194 -0.09 -31.10 -17.84
C PHE A 194 -1.34 -31.68 -17.16
N ALA A 195 -1.16 -32.39 -16.04
CA ALA A 195 -2.29 -32.95 -15.31
C ALA A 195 -3.19 -31.81 -14.78
N PRO A 196 -4.52 -31.88 -14.98
CA PRO A 196 -5.45 -30.86 -14.49
C PRO A 196 -5.29 -30.57 -13.00
N GLY A 197 -4.89 -31.58 -12.21
CA GLY A 197 -4.59 -31.45 -10.78
C GLY A 197 -3.47 -30.45 -10.47
N ILE A 198 -2.45 -30.30 -11.33
CA ILE A 198 -1.36 -29.34 -11.13
C ILE A 198 -1.84 -27.91 -11.37
N HIS A 199 -2.67 -27.69 -12.39
CA HIS A 199 -3.26 -26.36 -12.62
C HIS A 199 -4.23 -25.98 -11.50
N LEU A 200 -5.01 -26.93 -10.98
CA LEU A 200 -5.84 -26.70 -9.79
C LEU A 200 -4.98 -26.36 -8.56
N ALA A 201 -3.91 -27.10 -8.32
CA ALA A 201 -2.98 -26.84 -7.22
C ALA A 201 -2.35 -25.44 -7.32
N LYS A 202 -1.95 -25.00 -8.52
CA LYS A 202 -1.43 -23.65 -8.73
C LYS A 202 -2.49 -22.58 -8.50
N GLY A 203 -3.73 -22.80 -8.96
CA GLY A 203 -4.85 -21.92 -8.64
C GLY A 203 -5.10 -21.80 -7.13
N LEU A 204 -4.99 -22.90 -6.38
CA LEU A 204 -5.06 -22.90 -4.92
C LEU A 204 -3.88 -22.12 -4.30
N LEU A 205 -2.66 -22.27 -4.80
CA LEU A 205 -1.50 -21.50 -4.34
C LEU A 205 -1.68 -19.98 -4.54
N LEU A 206 -2.29 -19.56 -5.66
CA LEU A 206 -2.62 -18.15 -5.90
C LEU A 206 -3.63 -17.63 -4.87
N LEU A 207 -4.68 -18.40 -4.58
CA LEU A 207 -5.66 -18.03 -3.55
C LEU A 207 -5.02 -17.94 -2.15
N LEU A 208 -4.22 -18.94 -1.77
CA LEU A 208 -3.51 -18.96 -0.50
C LEU A 208 -2.54 -17.78 -0.38
N SER A 209 -1.85 -17.41 -1.46
CA SER A 209 -0.98 -16.24 -1.50
C SER A 209 -1.75 -14.94 -1.24
N GLY A 210 -2.97 -14.81 -1.78
CA GLY A 210 -3.86 -13.69 -1.49
C GLY A 210 -4.26 -13.61 -0.02
N ILE A 211 -4.58 -14.75 0.60
CA ILE A 211 -4.91 -14.83 2.03
C ILE A 211 -3.71 -14.43 2.89
N ILE A 212 -2.53 -15.02 2.63
CA ILE A 212 -1.29 -14.74 3.37
C ILE A 212 -0.91 -13.27 3.24
N THR A 213 -0.96 -12.73 2.03
CA THR A 213 -0.63 -11.33 1.77
C THR A 213 -1.63 -10.39 2.43
N GLY A 214 -2.92 -10.72 2.38
CA GLY A 214 -3.96 -9.98 3.08
C GLY A 214 -3.77 -9.97 4.59
N PHE A 215 -3.41 -11.12 5.18
CA PHE A 215 -3.09 -11.21 6.60
C PHE A 215 -1.89 -10.34 6.97
N ALA A 216 -0.81 -10.41 6.18
CA ALA A 216 0.36 -9.56 6.38
C ALA A 216 0.00 -8.06 6.30
N ALA A 217 -0.77 -7.66 5.29
CA ALA A 217 -1.24 -6.29 5.12
C ALA A 217 -2.09 -5.80 6.32
N HIS A 218 -2.97 -6.68 6.84
CA HIS A 218 -3.78 -6.38 8.02
C HIS A 218 -2.92 -6.21 9.28
N GLN A 219 -1.94 -7.11 9.49
CA GLN A 219 -1.03 -7.02 10.63
C GLN A 219 -0.18 -5.75 10.60
N ILE A 220 0.30 -5.35 9.41
CA ILE A 220 1.03 -4.09 9.23
C ILE A 220 0.13 -2.91 9.61
N ARG A 221 -1.11 -2.85 9.10
CA ARG A 221 -2.06 -1.79 9.44
C ARG A 221 -2.31 -1.68 10.94
N LEU A 222 -2.55 -2.80 11.61
CA LEU A 222 -2.79 -2.83 13.06
C LEU A 222 -1.57 -2.35 13.85
N ARG A 223 -0.36 -2.81 13.50
CA ARG A 223 0.88 -2.42 14.19
C ARG A 223 1.19 -0.94 14.02
N VAL A 224 1.05 -0.43 12.81
CA VAL A 224 1.24 1.01 12.51
C VAL A 224 0.22 1.84 13.30
N GLY A 225 -1.06 1.46 13.30
CA GLY A 225 -2.09 2.18 14.07
C GLY A 225 -1.81 2.19 15.58
N ARG A 226 -1.41 1.04 16.15
CA ARG A 226 -1.03 0.97 17.58
C ARG A 226 0.20 1.81 17.89
N SER A 227 1.20 1.81 17.02
CA SER A 227 2.43 2.60 17.21
C SER A 227 2.17 4.11 17.15
N ILE A 228 1.30 4.55 16.25
CA ILE A 228 0.89 5.95 16.15
C ILE A 228 0.13 6.36 17.41
N LYS A 229 -0.87 5.59 17.82
CA LYS A 229 -1.66 5.87 19.04
C LYS A 229 -0.79 5.91 20.30
N ALA A 230 0.13 4.97 20.45
CA ALA A 230 1.07 4.97 21.58
C ALA A 230 1.98 6.21 21.59
N THR A 231 2.37 6.70 20.41
CA THR A 231 3.17 7.93 20.27
C THR A 231 2.35 9.17 20.62
N GLU A 232 1.09 9.24 20.17
CA GLU A 232 0.17 10.33 20.53
C GLU A 232 -0.10 10.38 22.03
N ASP A 233 -0.37 9.23 22.66
CA ASP A 233 -0.59 9.12 24.11
C ASP A 233 0.67 9.57 24.88
N ARG A 234 1.86 9.13 24.45
CA ARG A 234 3.13 9.56 25.05
C ARG A 234 3.33 11.07 24.91
N ASN A 235 3.10 11.62 23.72
CA ASN A 235 3.24 13.06 23.46
C ASN A 235 2.26 13.88 24.30
N ARG A 236 1.03 13.39 24.51
CA ARG A 236 0.04 14.00 25.38
C ARG A 236 0.51 14.03 26.84
N ILE A 237 1.04 12.92 27.34
CA ILE A 237 1.59 12.84 28.71
C ILE A 237 2.76 13.82 28.84
N VAL A 238 3.69 13.82 27.89
CA VAL A 238 4.83 14.75 27.90
C VAL A 238 4.37 16.21 27.89
N GLY A 239 3.35 16.55 27.11
CA GLY A 239 2.79 17.90 27.06
C GLY A 239 2.18 18.35 28.40
N ILE A 240 1.46 17.46 29.10
CA ILE A 240 0.83 17.78 30.40
C ILE A 240 1.89 17.96 31.49
N PHE A 241 2.86 17.05 31.58
CA PHE A 241 3.91 17.16 32.59
C PHE A 241 4.92 18.28 32.28
N GLY A 242 5.17 18.56 30.99
CA GLY A 242 6.04 19.66 30.56
C GLY A 242 5.58 21.05 30.99
N GLN A 243 4.30 21.21 31.37
CA GLN A 243 3.79 22.45 31.97
C GLN A 243 4.23 22.65 33.43
N HIS A 244 4.64 21.58 34.11
CA HIS A 244 4.92 21.59 35.55
C HIS A 244 6.37 21.24 35.87
N VAL A 245 7.06 20.52 34.98
CA VAL A 245 8.44 20.06 35.16
C VAL A 245 9.20 20.13 33.83
N SER A 246 10.53 20.23 33.91
CA SER A 246 11.37 20.29 32.70
C SER A 246 11.26 18.99 31.87
N PRO A 247 11.47 19.04 30.53
CA PRO A 247 11.41 17.86 29.67
C PRO A 247 12.34 16.71 30.10
N GLU A 248 13.46 17.03 30.75
CA GLU A 248 14.42 16.07 31.28
C GLU A 248 13.84 15.26 32.44
N VAL A 249 13.09 15.92 33.34
CA VAL A 249 12.40 15.27 34.46
C VAL A 249 11.28 14.37 33.95
N VAL A 250 10.49 14.84 32.97
CA VAL A 250 9.43 14.03 32.35
C VAL A 250 9.99 12.76 31.70
N ASN A 251 11.05 12.88 30.91
CA ASN A 251 11.67 11.73 30.26
C ASN A 251 12.24 10.73 31.28
N ARG A 252 12.78 11.21 32.40
CA ARG A 252 13.19 10.32 33.50
C ARG A 252 12.00 9.58 34.11
N LEU A 253 10.95 10.29 34.47
CA LEU A 253 9.74 9.70 35.07
C LEU A 253 9.08 8.65 34.15
N LEU A 254 9.14 8.86 32.83
CA LEU A 254 8.60 7.90 31.86
C LEU A 254 9.48 6.66 31.65
N ASN A 255 10.79 6.76 31.90
CA ASN A 255 11.76 5.69 31.62
C ASN A 255 12.15 4.90 32.89
N GLN A 256 12.05 5.47 34.08
CA GLN A 256 12.30 4.78 35.34
C GLN A 256 11.04 4.03 35.79
N LYS A 257 11.13 2.70 35.86
CA LYS A 257 10.00 1.85 36.23
C LYS A 257 9.82 1.62 37.73
N GLU A 258 10.87 1.70 38.57
CA GLU A 258 10.74 1.08 39.90
C GLU A 258 11.65 1.61 41.02
N ASP A 259 12.40 2.69 40.85
CA ASP A 259 13.23 3.22 41.95
C ASP A 259 13.03 4.73 42.14
N LEU A 260 12.17 5.08 43.10
CA LEU A 260 12.02 6.43 43.65
C LEU A 260 12.97 6.65 44.84
N ALA A 261 14.09 5.94 44.89
CA ALA A 261 15.16 6.29 45.82
C ALA A 261 15.70 7.67 45.41
N GLY A 262 15.59 8.64 46.33
CA GLY A 262 16.10 9.99 46.10
C GLY A 262 17.58 9.96 45.71
N GLU A 263 17.96 10.75 44.71
CA GLU A 263 19.34 10.86 44.24
C GLU A 263 20.04 12.07 44.86
N ILE A 264 21.27 11.89 45.34
CA ILE A 264 22.12 13.01 45.77
C ILE A 264 22.74 13.65 44.53
N ARG A 265 22.51 14.95 44.35
CA ARG A 265 23.06 15.74 43.25
C ARG A 265 23.67 17.03 43.73
N PHE A 266 24.78 17.41 43.09
CA PHE A 266 25.32 18.76 43.19
C PHE A 266 24.51 19.67 42.27
N VAL A 267 23.70 20.54 42.87
CA VAL A 267 22.86 21.51 42.18
C VAL A 267 23.08 22.90 42.77
N CYS A 268 22.92 23.94 41.93
CA CYS A 268 22.80 25.31 42.40
C CYS A 268 21.32 25.60 42.65
N MET A 269 20.97 26.02 43.87
CA MET A 269 19.59 26.42 44.21
C MET A 269 19.49 27.94 44.26
N MET A 270 18.46 28.47 43.62
CA MET A 270 18.09 29.88 43.71
C MET A 270 16.71 29.98 44.37
N PHE A 271 16.62 30.81 45.41
CA PHE A 271 15.35 31.18 46.04
C PHE A 271 15.04 32.64 45.72
N LEU A 272 13.80 32.91 45.33
CA LEU A 272 13.30 34.25 45.07
C LEU A 272 11.92 34.40 45.72
N ASP A 273 11.72 35.52 46.41
CA ASP A 273 10.46 35.84 47.07
C ASP A 273 10.13 37.34 46.88
N ILE A 274 8.85 37.66 46.92
CA ILE A 274 8.31 39.00 46.72
C ILE A 274 8.21 39.68 48.09
N ARG A 275 8.96 40.78 48.27
CA ARG A 275 8.90 41.56 49.51
C ARG A 275 7.49 42.05 49.81
N ASN A 276 7.07 41.94 51.06
CA ASN A 276 5.77 42.41 51.56
C ASN A 276 4.56 41.85 50.79
N PHE A 277 4.66 40.64 50.21
CA PHE A 277 3.60 40.05 49.39
C PHE A 277 2.25 39.99 50.11
N THR A 278 2.22 39.63 51.40
CA THR A 278 1.00 39.59 52.22
C THR A 278 0.26 40.92 52.29
N ARG A 279 0.99 42.04 52.35
CA ARG A 279 0.39 43.38 52.37
C ARG A 279 -0.10 43.77 50.98
N PHE A 280 0.60 43.35 49.93
CA PHE A 280 0.22 43.60 48.53
C PHE A 280 -1.07 42.87 48.13
N THR A 281 -1.27 41.64 48.62
CA THR A 281 -2.47 40.85 48.32
C THR A 281 -3.67 41.25 49.18
N ALA A 282 -3.44 41.83 50.36
CA ALA A 282 -4.50 42.31 51.25
C ALA A 282 -5.34 43.42 50.56
N GLY A 283 -6.55 43.06 50.14
CA GLY A 283 -7.51 43.97 49.49
C GLY A 283 -7.54 43.90 47.96
N LYS A 284 -6.75 43.01 47.33
CA LYS A 284 -6.81 42.77 45.87
C LYS A 284 -7.70 41.60 45.50
N ASN A 285 -8.28 41.67 44.31
CA ASN A 285 -9.01 40.56 43.73
C ASN A 285 -8.04 39.45 43.26
N PRO A 286 -8.30 38.15 43.55
CA PRO A 286 -7.53 37.02 43.04
C PRO A 286 -7.05 37.10 41.59
N GLN A 287 -7.87 37.58 40.64
CA GLN A 287 -7.43 37.65 39.24
C GLN A 287 -6.29 38.66 39.02
N GLU A 288 -6.28 39.79 39.74
CA GLU A 288 -5.20 40.79 39.66
C GLU A 288 -3.89 40.24 40.24
N VAL A 289 -3.99 39.45 41.31
CA VAL A 289 -2.82 38.79 41.93
C VAL A 289 -2.23 37.78 40.95
N ILE A 290 -3.06 36.93 40.33
CA ILE A 290 -2.60 35.95 39.33
C ILE A 290 -1.97 36.65 38.13
N HIS A 291 -2.56 37.74 37.63
CA HIS A 291 -2.00 38.48 36.51
C HIS A 291 -0.62 39.08 36.86
N TYR A 292 -0.45 39.60 38.07
CA TYR A 292 0.85 40.09 38.53
C TYR A 292 1.88 38.97 38.64
N LEU A 293 1.51 37.80 39.18
CA LEU A 293 2.39 36.64 39.28
C LEU A 293 2.79 36.10 37.90
N ASN A 294 1.85 35.98 36.97
CA ASN A 294 2.13 35.54 35.59
C ASN A 294 3.02 36.55 34.85
N TYR A 295 2.86 37.84 35.10
CA TYR A 295 3.75 38.87 34.54
C TYR A 295 5.16 38.78 35.14
N LEU A 296 5.26 38.64 36.47
CA LEU A 296 6.54 38.53 37.16
C LEU A 296 7.30 37.26 36.77
N PHE A 297 6.62 36.13 36.65
CA PHE A 297 7.25 34.84 36.39
C PHE A 297 7.26 34.42 34.91
N GLY A 298 6.61 35.16 34.02
CA GLY A 298 6.49 34.79 32.60
C GLY A 298 7.80 34.78 31.81
N PHE A 299 8.91 35.28 32.38
CA PHE A 299 10.24 35.20 31.78
C PHE A 299 11.03 33.94 32.15
N MET A 300 10.56 33.19 33.17
CA MET A 300 11.12 31.89 33.57
C MET A 300 10.39 30.76 32.86
#